data_AF-A0A9P8ZKN5-F1
#
_entry.id   AF-A0A9P8ZKN5-F1
#
_cell.length_a   1.000
_cell.length_b   1.000
_cell.length_c   1.000
_cell.angle_alpha   90.00
_cell.angle_beta   90.00
_cell.angle_gamma   90.00
#
_symmetry.space_group_name_H-M   'P 1'
#
loop_
_entity.id
_entity.type
_entity.pdbx_description
1 polymer ?
#
loop_
_entity_poly.entity_id
_entity_poly.type
_entity_poly.pdbx_seq_one_letter_code
_entity_poly.pdbx_strand_id
1 'polypeptide(L)'
;LTQTTQLFFLFFHAPSAALAAFTHEACYHLDLVRQNNLDTFCYYPGVLRKNRPCTNDQLQTILDAHVNNALGSGLSIAYYSAEDGADLGNVGWNGWNTTTSPVAVCLSGAIDNLPNAFVSTCRYSTRDDDFDDPRAHVPECWVNLPQQRVVDGCY
;
A
#
# COMPACT_ATOMS: atom_id res chain seq x y z
N LEU A 1 53.08 -25.32 25.84
CA LEU A 1 52.00 -25.62 24.88
C LEU A 1 50.91 -24.59 25.09
N THR A 2 50.87 -23.56 24.25
CA THR A 2 49.94 -22.43 24.34
C THR A 2 48.86 -22.65 23.28
N GLN A 3 47.62 -22.86 23.71
CA GLN A 3 46.50 -23.15 22.81
C GLN A 3 45.72 -21.86 22.58
N THR A 4 45.80 -21.34 21.36
CA THR A 4 45.06 -20.18 20.86
C THR A 4 43.67 -20.61 20.42
N THR A 5 42.64 -20.16 21.15
CA THR A 5 41.22 -20.39 20.79
C THR A 5 40.80 -19.36 19.75
N GLN A 6 40.70 -19.76 18.48
CA GLN A 6 40.12 -18.94 17.42
C GLN A 6 38.58 -18.97 17.53
N LEU A 7 37.97 -17.80 17.76
CA LEU A 7 36.53 -17.60 17.61
C LEU A 7 36.17 -17.53 16.12
N PHE A 8 35.44 -18.54 15.64
CA PHE A 8 34.78 -18.51 14.33
C PHE A 8 33.51 -17.66 14.43
N PHE A 9 33.52 -16.46 13.85
CA PHE A 9 32.31 -15.68 13.59
C PHE A 9 31.61 -16.23 12.34
N LEU A 10 30.54 -17.00 12.53
CA LEU A 10 29.64 -17.40 11.45
C LEU A 10 28.73 -16.22 11.11
N PHE A 11 29.08 -15.48 10.05
CA PHE A 11 28.16 -14.56 9.39
C PHE A 11 27.12 -15.36 8.62
N PHE A 12 25.97 -15.62 9.26
CA PHE A 12 24.77 -16.07 8.56
C PHE A 12 24.29 -14.96 7.62
N HIS A 13 24.71 -14.99 6.36
CA HIS A 13 24.02 -14.27 5.30
C HIS A 13 22.76 -15.07 4.97
N ALA A 14 21.66 -14.71 5.61
CA ALA A 14 20.34 -15.20 5.21
C ALA A 14 20.10 -14.75 3.76
N PRO A 15 19.75 -15.67 2.84
CA PRO A 15 19.35 -15.27 1.51
C PRO A 15 18.01 -14.51 1.62
N SER A 16 18.03 -13.20 1.32
CA SER A 16 16.81 -12.39 1.16
C SER A 16 15.99 -12.96 0.00
N ALA A 17 15.03 -13.82 0.33
CA ALA A 17 14.11 -14.40 -0.62
C ALA A 17 13.10 -13.34 -1.08
N ALA A 18 13.20 -12.95 -2.35
CA ALA A 18 12.18 -12.27 -3.17
C ALA A 18 11.47 -11.04 -2.56
N LEU A 19 12.12 -9.88 -2.64
CA LEU A 19 11.45 -8.59 -2.76
C LEU A 19 10.72 -8.58 -4.12
N ALA A 20 9.47 -8.16 -4.24
CA ALA A 20 9.18 -6.76 -4.02
C ALA A 20 7.80 -6.49 -3.41
N ALA A 21 7.84 -5.37 -2.74
CA ALA A 21 6.94 -4.64 -1.91
C ALA A 21 7.16 -3.16 -2.31
N PHE A 22 6.42 -2.17 -1.82
CA PHE A 22 6.91 -0.78 -1.90
C PHE A 22 8.36 -0.74 -1.40
N THR A 23 9.28 -0.36 -2.30
CA THR A 23 10.75 -0.43 -2.06
C THR A 23 11.41 0.93 -2.18
N HIS A 24 10.69 1.90 -2.72
CA HIS A 24 11.15 3.26 -2.88
C HIS A 24 9.99 4.22 -2.63
N GLU A 25 10.33 5.47 -2.36
CA GLU A 25 9.33 6.53 -2.35
C GLU A 25 8.79 6.74 -3.76
N ALA A 26 7.48 6.86 -3.89
CA ALA A 26 6.81 7.05 -5.16
C ALA A 26 5.89 8.28 -5.10
N CYS A 27 5.83 9.00 -6.22
CA CYS A 27 5.12 10.27 -6.31
C CYS A 27 4.25 10.30 -7.56
N TYR A 28 2.99 10.70 -7.41
CA TYR A 28 2.10 10.96 -8.53
C TYR A 28 1.34 12.26 -8.28
N HIS A 29 1.60 13.27 -9.11
CA HIS A 29 1.10 14.62 -8.86
C HIS A 29 1.45 15.14 -7.46
N LEU A 30 0.45 15.29 -6.59
CA LEU A 30 0.60 15.78 -5.21
C LEU A 30 0.55 14.65 -4.18
N ASP A 31 0.40 13.42 -4.66
CA ASP A 31 0.24 12.23 -3.85
C ASP A 31 1.59 11.55 -3.69
N LEU A 32 1.91 11.15 -2.46
CA LEU A 32 3.19 10.55 -2.12
C LEU A 32 2.97 9.22 -1.39
N VAL A 33 3.78 8.22 -1.71
CA VAL A 33 4.02 7.07 -0.84
C VAL A 33 5.46 7.14 -0.40
N ARG A 34 5.70 7.20 0.90
CA ARG A 34 7.05 7.30 1.48
C ARG A 34 7.09 6.66 2.86
N GLN A 35 8.29 6.38 3.35
CA GLN A 35 8.46 5.82 4.68
C GLN A 35 8.18 6.89 5.75
N ASN A 36 7.46 6.50 6.81
CA ASN A 36 7.36 7.28 8.03
C ASN A 36 8.63 7.11 8.90
N ASN A 37 8.63 7.71 10.09
CA ASN A 37 9.75 7.61 11.04
C ASN A 37 9.94 6.21 11.68
N LEU A 38 9.09 5.24 11.33
CA LEU A 38 9.15 3.83 11.76
C LEU A 38 9.47 2.90 10.58
N ASP A 39 9.99 3.44 9.47
CA ASP A 39 10.31 2.70 8.23
C ASP A 39 9.09 2.04 7.54
N THR A 40 7.86 2.41 7.91
CA THR A 40 6.63 1.95 7.26
C THR A 40 6.27 2.85 6.08
N PHE A 41 6.00 2.28 4.92
CA PHE A 41 5.47 3.03 3.78
C PHE A 41 4.02 3.47 4.03
N CYS A 42 3.78 4.77 3.94
CA CYS A 42 2.49 5.39 4.18
C CYS A 42 2.10 6.28 2.99
N TYR A 43 0.78 6.40 2.79
CA TYR A 43 0.22 7.29 1.78
C TYR A 43 -0.02 8.69 2.35
N TYR A 44 0.49 9.70 1.66
CA TYR A 44 0.32 11.12 1.99
C TYR A 44 -0.37 11.82 0.82
N PRO A 45 -1.71 11.94 0.85
CA PRO A 45 -2.44 12.73 -0.14
C PRO A 45 -2.09 14.22 -0.03
N GLY A 46 -1.89 14.88 -1.16
CA GLY A 46 -1.55 16.31 -1.15
C GLY A 46 -2.76 17.24 -1.05
N VAL A 47 -3.94 16.80 -1.51
CA VAL A 47 -5.16 17.61 -1.54
C VAL A 47 -6.43 16.76 -1.41
N LEU A 48 -7.49 17.37 -0.88
CA LEU A 48 -8.82 16.78 -0.97
C LEU A 48 -9.24 16.69 -2.44
N ARG A 49 -9.86 15.56 -2.78
CA ARG A 49 -10.30 15.33 -4.15
C ARG A 49 -11.65 15.97 -4.38
N LYS A 50 -11.88 16.52 -5.57
CA LYS A 50 -13.23 16.92 -5.97
C LYS A 50 -14.10 15.67 -6.10
N ASN A 51 -15.36 15.79 -5.72
CA ASN A 51 -16.33 14.70 -5.93
C ASN A 51 -16.44 14.41 -7.43
N ARG A 52 -15.98 13.22 -7.80
CA ARG A 52 -16.20 12.61 -9.10
C ARG A 52 -16.74 11.22 -8.82
N PRO A 53 -17.86 10.81 -9.44
CA PRO A 53 -18.34 9.45 -9.31
C PRO A 53 -17.26 8.46 -9.77
N CYS A 54 -16.98 7.46 -8.94
CA CYS A 54 -16.24 6.29 -9.37
C CYS A 54 -17.06 5.60 -10.47
N THR A 55 -16.45 5.33 -11.62
CA THR A 55 -17.12 4.68 -12.75
C THR A 55 -16.85 3.18 -12.81
N ASN A 56 -16.22 2.62 -11.78
CA ASN A 56 -15.87 1.21 -11.68
C ASN A 56 -16.45 0.65 -10.37
N ASP A 57 -17.61 0.01 -10.46
CA ASP A 57 -18.35 -0.49 -9.30
C ASP A 57 -17.55 -1.49 -8.46
N GLN A 58 -16.68 -2.27 -9.09
CA GLN A 58 -15.81 -3.22 -8.38
C GLN A 58 -14.77 -2.50 -7.53
N LEU A 59 -14.08 -1.50 -8.09
CA LEU A 59 -13.15 -0.66 -7.33
C LEU A 59 -13.87 0.14 -6.23
N GLN A 60 -15.09 0.62 -6.49
CA GLN A 60 -15.89 1.29 -5.46
C GLN A 60 -16.19 0.34 -4.30
N THR A 61 -16.59 -0.90 -4.60
CA THR A 61 -16.89 -1.91 -3.58
C THR A 61 -15.66 -2.23 -2.73
N ILE A 62 -14.50 -2.39 -3.37
CA ILE A 62 -13.23 -2.62 -2.67
C ILE A 62 -12.83 -1.39 -1.82
N LEU A 63 -13.01 -0.18 -2.35
CA LEU A 63 -12.75 1.07 -1.62
C LEU A 63 -13.63 1.21 -0.38
N ASP A 64 -14.93 0.94 -0.51
CA ASP A 64 -15.85 0.96 0.62
C ASP A 64 -15.46 -0.08 1.66
N ALA A 65 -15.04 -1.27 1.24
CA ALA A 65 -14.61 -2.32 2.12
C ALA A 65 -13.27 -1.98 2.83
N HIS A 66 -12.34 -1.35 2.13
CA HIS A 66 -11.07 -0.84 2.68
C HIS A 66 -11.31 0.26 3.71
N VAL A 67 -12.11 1.27 3.38
CA VAL A 67 -12.49 2.38 4.29
C VAL A 67 -13.19 1.87 5.55
N ASN A 68 -14.14 0.94 5.39
CA ASN A 68 -14.91 0.39 6.49
C ASN A 68 -14.19 -0.77 7.22
N ASN A 69 -12.97 -1.14 6.80
CA ASN A 69 -12.22 -2.28 7.35
C ASN A 69 -12.98 -3.61 7.30
N ALA A 70 -13.92 -3.76 6.37
CA ALA A 70 -14.74 -4.96 6.23
C ALA A 70 -13.89 -6.19 5.84
N LEU A 71 -12.70 -5.97 5.26
CA LEU A 71 -11.78 -7.00 4.81
C LEU A 71 -10.63 -7.28 5.80
N GLY A 72 -10.62 -6.61 6.95
CA GLY A 72 -9.89 -7.07 8.14
C GLY A 72 -8.42 -6.65 8.29
N SER A 73 -7.78 -6.05 7.30
CA SER A 73 -6.36 -5.65 7.43
C SER A 73 -6.12 -4.46 8.35
N GLY A 74 -6.91 -3.38 8.22
CA GLY A 74 -6.56 -2.08 8.83
C GLY A 74 -5.23 -1.53 8.34
N LEU A 75 -4.74 -2.01 7.20
CA LEU A 75 -3.51 -1.54 6.57
C LEU A 75 -3.85 -0.31 5.75
N SER A 76 -3.09 0.76 5.92
CA SER A 76 -3.24 2.02 5.18
C SER A 76 -2.97 1.84 3.69
N ILE A 77 -2.08 0.91 3.33
CA ILE A 77 -1.84 0.48 1.96
C ILE A 77 -2.03 -1.03 1.89
N ALA A 78 -3.01 -1.47 1.10
CA ALA A 78 -3.39 -2.87 0.99
C ALA A 78 -3.70 -3.27 -0.45
N TYR A 79 -3.39 -4.52 -0.77
CA TYR A 79 -3.72 -5.14 -2.04
C TYR A 79 -4.92 -6.06 -1.89
N TYR A 80 -5.79 -6.06 -2.89
CA TYR A 80 -7.00 -6.85 -2.94
C TYR A 80 -7.13 -7.54 -4.29
N SER A 81 -7.68 -8.74 -4.30
CA SER A 81 -8.12 -9.38 -5.53
C SER A 81 -9.26 -8.57 -6.14
N ALA A 82 -9.11 -8.16 -7.41
CA ALA A 82 -10.17 -7.42 -8.09
C ALA A 82 -11.39 -8.29 -8.39
N GLU A 83 -11.26 -9.62 -8.38
CA GLU A 83 -12.33 -10.56 -8.73
C GLU A 83 -13.36 -10.71 -7.60
N ASP A 84 -12.87 -10.90 -6.37
CA ASP A 84 -13.70 -11.23 -5.20
C ASP A 84 -13.48 -10.28 -4.01
N GLY A 85 -12.56 -9.31 -4.13
CA GLY A 85 -12.23 -8.37 -3.06
C GLY A 85 -11.42 -8.99 -1.93
N ALA A 86 -10.87 -10.20 -2.09
CA ALA A 86 -10.07 -10.83 -1.04
C ALA A 86 -8.83 -10.00 -0.70
N ASP A 87 -8.53 -9.83 0.58
CA ASP A 87 -7.30 -9.18 1.04
C ASP A 87 -6.08 -10.05 0.70
N LEU A 88 -5.15 -9.46 -0.03
CA LEU A 88 -3.91 -10.12 -0.48
C LEU A 88 -2.72 -9.75 0.41
N GLY A 89 -2.77 -8.63 1.13
CA GLY A 89 -1.72 -8.19 2.04
C GLY A 89 -1.38 -6.70 1.96
N ASN A 90 -0.28 -6.35 2.62
CA ASN A 90 0.21 -4.98 2.73
C ASN A 90 1.16 -4.61 1.58
N VAL A 91 1.83 -3.46 1.74
CA VAL A 91 2.96 -3.04 0.90
C VAL A 91 3.99 -4.14 0.61
N GLY A 92 4.11 -5.17 1.46
CA GLY A 92 4.99 -6.34 1.37
C GLY A 92 4.60 -7.41 0.34
N TRP A 93 3.44 -7.27 -0.32
CA TRP A 93 2.86 -8.34 -1.13
C TRP A 93 3.54 -8.48 -2.50
N ASN A 94 4.21 -9.62 -2.71
CA ASN A 94 4.99 -9.90 -3.92
C ASN A 94 4.25 -10.74 -4.99
N GLY A 95 2.95 -11.02 -4.80
CA GLY A 95 2.16 -11.99 -5.57
C GLY A 95 1.73 -11.57 -6.98
N TRP A 96 2.34 -10.50 -7.52
CA TRP A 96 2.03 -9.95 -8.84
C TRP A 96 2.22 -10.95 -9.99
N ASN A 97 3.17 -11.88 -9.88
CA ASN A 97 3.44 -12.89 -10.91
C ASN A 97 2.65 -14.20 -10.72
N THR A 98 1.99 -14.39 -9.57
CA THR A 98 1.24 -15.61 -9.24
C THR A 98 -0.27 -15.43 -9.39
N THR A 99 -0.75 -14.20 -9.55
CA THR A 99 -2.19 -13.91 -9.59
C THR A 99 -2.68 -13.91 -11.03
N THR A 100 -3.69 -14.72 -11.34
CA THR A 100 -4.31 -14.79 -12.67
C THR A 100 -5.35 -13.70 -12.91
N SER A 101 -5.75 -13.01 -11.84
CA SER A 101 -6.80 -11.99 -11.83
C SER A 101 -6.19 -10.61 -11.55
N PRO A 102 -6.82 -9.51 -12.01
CA PRO A 102 -6.36 -8.17 -11.69
C PRO A 102 -6.31 -7.95 -10.17
N VAL A 103 -5.42 -7.06 -9.74
CA VAL A 103 -5.25 -6.72 -8.33
C VAL A 103 -5.54 -5.24 -8.17
N ALA A 104 -6.32 -4.90 -7.14
CA ALA A 104 -6.53 -3.53 -6.74
C ALA A 104 -5.55 -3.18 -5.61
N VAL A 105 -4.94 -2.00 -5.68
CA VAL A 105 -4.23 -1.40 -4.55
C VAL A 105 -5.10 -0.28 -3.99
N CYS A 106 -5.30 -0.29 -2.69
CA CYS A 106 -5.98 0.78 -1.97
C CYS A 106 -5.03 1.45 -0.99
N LEU A 107 -5.11 2.77 -0.94
CA LEU A 107 -4.28 3.61 -0.11
C LEU A 107 -5.16 4.59 0.65
N SER A 108 -4.91 4.76 1.94
CA SER A 108 -5.58 5.70 2.81
C SER A 108 -4.55 6.51 3.58
N GLY A 109 -4.79 7.80 3.73
CA GLY A 109 -3.79 8.72 4.26
C GLY A 109 -4.36 10.03 4.74
N ALA A 110 -3.64 10.69 5.64
CA ALA A 110 -3.92 12.05 6.08
C ALA A 110 -3.23 13.07 5.17
N ILE A 111 -3.89 14.21 4.91
CA ILE A 111 -3.26 15.33 4.23
C ILE A 111 -2.34 16.05 5.20
N ASP A 112 -1.06 16.15 4.84
CA ASP A 112 -0.06 16.88 5.61
C ASP A 112 -0.53 18.32 5.87
N ASN A 113 -0.42 18.76 7.12
CA ASN A 113 -0.78 20.11 7.58
C ASN A 113 -2.28 20.48 7.49
N LEU A 114 -3.17 19.53 7.24
CA LEU A 114 -4.61 19.76 7.27
C LEU A 114 -5.32 18.80 8.25
N PRO A 115 -5.63 19.26 9.48
CA PRO A 115 -6.26 18.42 10.49
C PRO A 115 -7.58 17.82 10.00
N ASN A 116 -7.79 16.54 10.30
CA ASN A 116 -9.00 15.77 9.96
C ASN A 116 -9.31 15.68 8.46
N ALA A 117 -8.33 15.90 7.59
CA ALA A 117 -8.49 15.75 6.15
C ALA A 117 -7.78 14.48 5.69
N PHE A 118 -8.56 13.57 5.10
CA PHE A 118 -8.10 12.26 4.68
C PHE A 118 -8.57 11.97 3.26
N VAL A 119 -7.80 11.15 2.57
CA VAL A 119 -8.17 10.59 1.26
C VAL A 119 -7.92 9.11 1.29
N SER A 120 -8.91 8.35 0.84
CA SER A 120 -8.77 6.93 0.52
C SER A 120 -8.97 6.77 -0.98
N THR A 121 -8.11 6.01 -1.64
CA THR A 121 -8.16 5.74 -3.08
C THR A 121 -7.95 4.25 -3.35
N CYS A 122 -8.60 3.72 -4.37
CA CYS A 122 -8.34 2.39 -4.90
C CYS A 122 -8.21 2.44 -6.42
N ARG A 123 -7.27 1.68 -6.94
CA ARG A 123 -7.03 1.56 -8.38
C ARG A 123 -6.55 0.16 -8.73
N TYR A 124 -6.68 -0.22 -9.99
CA TYR A 124 -6.02 -1.43 -10.44
C TYR A 124 -4.53 -1.17 -10.54
N SER A 125 -3.76 -2.10 -10.01
CA SER A 125 -2.33 -2.07 -10.14
C SER A 125 -1.92 -3.09 -11.22
N THR A 126 -0.88 -2.74 -11.94
CA THR A 126 -0.40 -3.40 -13.17
C THR A 126 0.96 -4.07 -12.97
N ARG A 127 1.64 -3.71 -11.87
CA ARG A 127 2.89 -4.27 -11.39
C ARG A 127 3.05 -3.85 -9.92
N ASP A 128 3.98 -4.47 -9.23
CA ASP A 128 4.36 -3.99 -7.91
C ASP A 128 4.85 -2.54 -7.95
N ASP A 129 4.55 -1.78 -6.89
CA ASP A 129 5.01 -0.40 -6.71
C ASP A 129 4.68 0.55 -7.90
N ASP A 130 3.56 0.33 -8.60
CA ASP A 130 3.20 1.09 -9.81
C ASP A 130 2.61 2.47 -9.57
N PHE A 131 2.94 3.08 -8.44
CA PHE A 131 2.42 4.38 -8.03
C PHE A 131 2.90 5.52 -8.94
N ASP A 132 4.02 5.35 -9.63
CA ASP A 132 4.56 6.34 -10.56
C ASP A 132 3.99 6.26 -11.99
N ASP A 133 3.28 5.18 -12.36
CA ASP A 133 2.76 4.95 -13.71
C ASP A 133 1.39 5.62 -13.90
N PRO A 134 1.24 6.62 -14.78
CA PRO A 134 -0.07 7.26 -15.02
C PRO A 134 -1.17 6.28 -15.45
N ARG A 135 -0.82 5.11 -16.03
CA ARG A 135 -1.78 4.08 -16.43
C ARG A 135 -2.34 3.32 -15.24
N ALA A 136 -1.60 3.21 -14.15
CA ALA A 136 -2.09 2.62 -12.89
C ALA A 136 -3.22 3.45 -12.28
N HIS A 137 -3.29 4.75 -12.59
CA HIS A 137 -4.33 5.66 -12.12
C HIS A 137 -5.61 5.65 -12.98
N VAL A 138 -5.72 4.74 -13.95
CA VAL A 138 -6.92 4.62 -14.79
C VAL A 138 -7.30 3.14 -14.96
N PRO A 139 -8.35 2.64 -14.27
CA PRO A 139 -9.31 3.36 -13.43
C PRO A 139 -8.85 3.55 -11.97
N GLU A 140 -9.18 4.71 -11.40
CA GLU A 140 -8.96 5.08 -9.99
C GLU A 140 -10.26 5.65 -9.39
N CYS A 141 -10.55 5.26 -8.15
CA CYS A 141 -11.71 5.69 -7.39
C CYS A 141 -11.27 6.21 -6.02
N TRP A 142 -11.91 7.25 -5.51
CA TRP A 142 -11.48 7.89 -4.26
C TRP A 142 -12.65 8.44 -3.45
N VAL A 143 -12.41 8.58 -2.15
CA VAL A 143 -13.28 9.29 -1.20
C VAL A 143 -12.44 10.14 -0.26
N ASN A 144 -13.00 11.25 0.21
CA ASN A 144 -12.37 12.10 1.22
C ASN A 144 -12.73 11.61 2.63
N LEU A 145 -12.40 10.35 2.93
CA LEU A 145 -12.66 9.70 4.21
C LEU A 145 -11.41 8.94 4.66
N PRO A 146 -11.16 8.84 5.98
CA PRO A 146 -10.15 7.93 6.51
C PRO A 146 -10.67 6.49 6.53
N GLN A 147 -9.76 5.52 6.71
CA GLN A 147 -10.17 4.22 7.21
C GLN A 147 -10.70 4.34 8.65
N GLN A 148 -11.68 3.51 9.00
CA GLN A 148 -12.20 3.46 10.38
C GLN A 148 -11.16 2.99 11.41
N ARG A 149 -10.16 2.23 10.97
CA ARG A 149 -9.08 1.66 11.79
C ARG A 149 -7.81 1.52 10.96
N VAL A 150 -6.69 1.98 11.50
CA VAL A 150 -5.36 1.83 10.91
C VAL A 150 -4.43 1.17 11.94
N VAL A 151 -3.63 0.19 11.51
CA VAL A 151 -2.77 -0.61 12.41
C VAL A 151 -1.29 -0.52 12.11
N ASP A 152 -0.91 0.03 10.97
CA ASP A 152 0.47 0.12 10.49
C ASP A 152 1.17 1.43 10.87
N GLY A 153 0.47 2.32 11.60
CA GLY A 153 1.03 3.57 12.12
C GLY A 153 1.09 4.69 11.10
N CYS A 154 0.29 4.62 10.03
CA CYS A 154 0.38 5.58 8.93
C CYS A 154 -0.40 6.90 9.11
N TYR A 155 -1.25 7.04 10.12
CA TYR A 155 -1.80 8.32 10.62
C TYR A 155 -2.64 8.11 11.89
#